data_AF-C0XNX5-F1
#
_entry.id   AF-C0XNX5-F1
#
_cell.length_a   1.000
_cell.length_b   1.000
_cell.length_c   1.000
_cell.angle_alpha   90.00
_cell.angle_beta   90.00
_cell.angle_gamma   90.00
#
_symmetry.space_group_name_H-M   'P 1'
#
loop_
_entity.id
_entity.type
_entity.pdbx_description
1 polymer ?
#
loop_
_entity_poly.entity_id
_entity_poly.type
_entity_poly.pdbx_seq_one_letter_code
_entity_poly.pdbx_strand_id
1 'polypeptide(L)'
;MQPPHGGRGDLTQSALYVANGIKAAHERSGDKVAAIGHSAGPPAIMWALRYDAEAASLVDDFISVAGANRGTALIEPVCGAVGNCPVIAWQMYPNSDFVQALHAQPLPDSVDVTSVYSLTDEGIQPATQVSSISSAANIAVQDVCPTHLVGHIGILSSNAAYQLILDALEHEGPADRTRAAQATEYSQYFAPGIEPSKLTELLPAIGEYLAALGEPRYASQPPLPSYAQPDVANPLRPDELADGSSERFSSAGQGIAAAVAGSAQSAID
;
A
#
# COMPACT_ATOMS: atom_id res chain seq x y z
N MET A 1 -2.00 -0.39 16.73
CA MET A 1 -1.25 0.85 16.40
C MET A 1 -1.89 1.45 15.16
N GLN A 2 -2.17 2.76 15.15
CA GLN A 2 -2.63 3.45 13.95
C GLN A 2 -1.46 4.24 13.33
N PRO A 3 -1.32 4.27 12.00
CA PRO A 3 -0.32 5.11 11.36
C PRO A 3 -0.54 6.60 11.69
N PRO A 4 0.51 7.44 11.60
CA PRO A 4 0.39 8.87 11.80
C PRO A 4 -0.70 9.42 10.89
N HIS A 5 -1.54 10.32 11.43
CA HIS A 5 -2.60 10.95 10.65
C HIS A 5 -3.50 9.95 9.91
N GLY A 6 -3.76 8.77 10.51
CA GLY A 6 -4.58 7.73 9.88
C GLY A 6 -4.09 7.26 8.51
N GLY A 7 -2.77 7.33 8.24
CA GLY A 7 -2.17 6.92 6.97
C GLY A 7 -2.15 7.99 5.88
N ARG A 8 -2.54 9.24 6.20
CA ARG A 8 -2.51 10.39 5.26
C ARG A 8 -1.24 11.22 5.35
N GLY A 9 -0.35 10.88 6.28
CA GLY A 9 0.92 11.55 6.50
C GLY A 9 2.04 11.04 5.59
N ASP A 10 3.27 11.13 6.06
CA ASP A 10 4.44 10.60 5.36
C ASP A 10 4.35 9.06 5.22
N LEU A 11 4.42 8.56 4.00
CA LEU A 11 4.35 7.13 3.69
C LEU A 11 5.56 6.35 4.22
N THR A 12 6.73 7.00 4.34
CA THR A 12 7.92 6.37 4.93
C THR A 12 7.74 6.13 6.42
N GLN A 13 7.03 7.04 7.12
CA GLN A 13 6.64 6.84 8.51
C GLN A 13 5.53 5.81 8.64
N SER A 14 4.52 5.87 7.77
CA SER A 14 3.43 4.88 7.75
C SER A 14 3.96 3.45 7.56
N ALA A 15 5.01 3.28 6.74
CA ALA A 15 5.66 2.00 6.53
C ALA A 15 6.30 1.42 7.81
N LEU A 16 6.82 2.26 8.72
CA LEU A 16 7.33 1.80 10.03
C LEU A 16 6.22 1.13 10.85
N TYR A 17 5.01 1.70 10.79
CA TYR A 17 3.84 1.13 11.47
C TYR A 17 3.37 -0.16 10.80
N VAL A 18 3.45 -0.24 9.48
CA VAL A 18 3.14 -1.46 8.73
C VAL A 18 4.10 -2.59 9.11
N ALA A 19 5.42 -2.33 9.08
CA ALA A 19 6.44 -3.32 9.44
C ALA A 19 6.22 -3.87 10.87
N ASN A 20 5.98 -2.98 11.84
CA ASN A 20 5.67 -3.39 13.21
C ASN A 20 4.33 -4.12 13.33
N GLY A 21 3.34 -3.76 12.52
CA GLY A 21 2.05 -4.43 12.44
C GLY A 21 2.17 -5.88 11.96
N ILE A 22 3.00 -6.11 10.93
CA ILE A 22 3.33 -7.44 10.41
C ILE A 22 3.98 -8.30 11.49
N LYS A 23 5.05 -7.79 12.14
CA LYS A 23 5.75 -8.50 13.22
C LYS A 23 4.80 -8.86 14.37
N ALA A 24 4.00 -7.90 14.83
CA ALA A 24 3.05 -8.14 15.89
C ALA A 24 1.94 -9.14 15.48
N ALA A 25 1.53 -9.17 14.21
CA ALA A 25 0.55 -10.14 13.72
C ALA A 25 1.15 -11.55 13.71
N HIS A 26 2.38 -11.70 13.19
CA HIS A 26 3.13 -12.95 13.23
C HIS A 26 3.34 -13.46 14.66
N GLU A 27 3.74 -12.60 15.60
CA GLU A 27 3.90 -12.95 17.01
C GLU A 27 2.61 -13.51 17.64
N ARG A 28 1.44 -13.07 17.16
CA ARG A 28 0.14 -13.55 17.67
C ARG A 28 -0.34 -14.84 17.01
N SER A 29 -0.09 -15.01 15.71
CA SER A 29 -0.54 -16.19 14.96
C SER A 29 0.45 -17.36 15.07
N GLY A 30 1.75 -17.08 15.08
CA GLY A 30 2.82 -18.07 14.89
C GLY A 30 3.09 -18.38 13.41
N ASP A 31 2.25 -17.89 12.50
CA ASP A 31 2.32 -18.12 11.06
C ASP A 31 2.75 -16.84 10.32
N LYS A 32 3.28 -16.99 9.10
CA LYS A 32 3.37 -15.85 8.19
C LYS A 32 2.00 -15.20 7.99
N VAL A 33 1.99 -13.93 7.61
CA VAL A 33 0.76 -13.14 7.47
C VAL A 33 0.56 -12.66 6.04
N ALA A 34 -0.70 -12.44 5.67
CA ALA A 34 -1.04 -11.68 4.48
C ALA A 34 -1.09 -10.17 4.81
N ALA A 35 -0.44 -9.35 3.98
CA ALA A 35 -0.49 -7.90 4.04
C ALA A 35 -1.41 -7.38 2.93
N ILE A 36 -2.53 -6.78 3.30
CA ILE A 36 -3.52 -6.25 2.34
C ILE A 36 -3.64 -4.74 2.54
N GLY A 37 -3.54 -3.98 1.44
CA GLY A 37 -3.65 -2.52 1.48
C GLY A 37 -4.62 -1.98 0.43
N HIS A 38 -5.24 -0.84 0.74
CA HIS A 38 -6.03 -0.06 -0.22
C HIS A 38 -5.42 1.31 -0.50
N SER A 39 -5.52 1.80 -1.73
CA SER A 39 -5.12 3.17 -2.12
C SER A 39 -3.64 3.48 -1.85
N ALA A 40 -3.34 4.21 -0.77
CA ALA A 40 -1.97 4.53 -0.35
C ALA A 40 -1.34 3.48 0.58
N GLY A 41 -2.14 2.54 1.08
CA GLY A 41 -1.66 1.41 1.89
C GLY A 41 -0.64 0.53 1.15
N PRO A 42 -0.88 0.12 -0.11
CA PRO A 42 0.06 -0.73 -0.83
C PRO A 42 1.45 -0.11 -1.03
N PRO A 43 1.63 1.17 -1.43
CA PRO A 43 2.95 1.80 -1.40
C PRO A 43 3.64 1.78 -0.03
N ALA A 44 2.89 1.96 1.07
CA ALA A 44 3.45 1.86 2.42
C ALA A 44 3.86 0.43 2.80
N ILE A 45 3.08 -0.58 2.37
CA ILE A 45 3.44 -2.00 2.54
C ILE A 45 4.69 -2.33 1.73
N MET A 46 4.72 -1.97 0.44
CA MET A 46 5.90 -2.16 -0.42
C MET A 46 7.16 -1.54 0.22
N TRP A 47 7.04 -0.33 0.79
CA TRP A 47 8.15 0.31 1.49
C TRP A 47 8.58 -0.50 2.72
N ALA A 48 7.63 -0.98 3.53
CA ALA A 48 7.93 -1.82 4.68
C ALA A 48 8.67 -3.09 4.29
N LEU A 49 8.19 -3.82 3.27
CA LEU A 49 8.82 -5.06 2.79
C LEU A 49 10.19 -4.81 2.15
N ARG A 50 10.40 -3.64 1.55
CA ARG A 50 11.69 -3.28 0.94
C ARG A 50 12.76 -2.95 1.97
N TYR A 51 12.40 -2.25 3.05
CA TYR A 51 13.37 -1.70 4.00
C TYR A 51 13.43 -2.43 5.34
N ASP A 52 12.46 -3.29 5.67
CA ASP A 52 12.47 -4.16 6.86
C ASP A 52 12.47 -5.63 6.44
N ALA A 53 13.66 -6.24 6.39
CA ALA A 53 13.81 -7.64 5.96
C ALA A 53 13.15 -8.65 6.91
N GLU A 54 13.06 -8.33 8.20
CA GLU A 54 12.34 -9.18 9.15
C GLU A 54 10.85 -9.16 8.80
N ALA A 55 10.24 -7.98 8.66
CA ALA A 55 8.84 -7.88 8.25
C ALA A 55 8.60 -8.59 6.90
N ALA A 56 9.52 -8.42 5.93
CA ALA A 56 9.43 -9.09 4.64
C ALA A 56 9.45 -10.62 4.75
N SER A 57 10.29 -11.18 5.63
CA SER A 57 10.37 -12.63 5.85
C SER A 57 9.13 -13.23 6.52
N LEU A 58 8.30 -12.39 7.13
CA LEU A 58 7.09 -12.79 7.85
C LEU A 58 5.82 -12.66 7.01
N VAL A 59 5.92 -12.19 5.76
CA VAL A 59 4.78 -12.08 4.84
C VAL A 59 4.77 -13.26 3.88
N ASP A 60 3.58 -13.80 3.66
CA ASP A 60 3.32 -14.80 2.61
C ASP A 60 2.72 -14.11 1.39
N ASP A 61 1.58 -13.45 1.57
CA ASP A 61 0.90 -12.69 0.53
C ASP A 61 1.00 -11.18 0.72
N PHE A 62 1.25 -10.46 -0.36
CA PHE A 62 0.99 -9.03 -0.46
C PHE A 62 -0.09 -8.75 -1.50
N ILE A 63 -1.22 -8.21 -1.05
CA ILE A 63 -2.38 -7.91 -1.89
C ILE A 63 -2.61 -6.38 -1.93
N SER A 64 -2.37 -5.80 -3.11
CA SER A 64 -2.66 -4.40 -3.40
C SER A 64 -4.07 -4.25 -3.98
N VAL A 65 -4.92 -3.44 -3.36
CA VAL A 65 -6.30 -3.19 -3.81
C VAL A 65 -6.45 -1.72 -4.19
N ALA A 66 -6.66 -1.43 -5.47
CA ALA A 66 -6.64 -0.06 -6.01
C ALA A 66 -5.42 0.75 -5.52
N GLY A 67 -4.25 0.12 -5.49
CA GLY A 67 -3.03 0.74 -4.99
C GLY A 67 -2.42 1.72 -5.99
N ALA A 68 -2.02 2.91 -5.52
CA ALA A 68 -1.17 3.82 -6.31
C ALA A 68 0.30 3.36 -6.25
N ASN A 69 0.55 2.12 -6.68
CA ASN A 69 1.84 1.42 -6.50
C ASN A 69 3.00 2.18 -7.16
N ARG A 70 2.73 2.87 -8.27
CA ARG A 70 3.67 3.77 -8.97
C ARG A 70 3.19 5.23 -8.93
N GLY A 71 2.49 5.62 -7.87
CA GLY A 71 1.87 6.93 -7.71
C GLY A 71 0.56 7.09 -8.50
N THR A 72 0.17 8.33 -8.79
CA THR A 72 -0.97 8.67 -9.64
C THR A 72 -0.68 9.98 -10.39
N ALA A 73 -1.06 10.03 -11.67
CA ALA A 73 -0.79 11.20 -12.51
C ALA A 73 -1.72 12.40 -12.20
N LEU A 74 -2.73 12.21 -11.35
CA LEU A 74 -3.76 13.22 -11.09
C LEU A 74 -3.36 14.27 -10.05
N ILE A 75 -2.41 13.95 -9.16
CA ILE A 75 -2.09 14.81 -8.00
C ILE A 75 -1.03 15.87 -8.34
N GLU A 76 -0.08 15.56 -9.23
CA GLU A 76 1.01 16.48 -9.61
C GLU A 76 0.50 17.82 -10.17
N PRO A 77 -0.43 17.85 -11.15
CA PRO A 77 -0.88 19.13 -11.73
C PRO A 77 -1.56 20.03 -10.69
N VAL A 78 -2.31 19.43 -9.76
CA VAL A 78 -3.01 20.16 -8.70
C VAL A 78 -2.00 20.82 -7.78
N CYS A 79 -1.04 20.06 -7.29
CA CYS A 79 -0.04 20.54 -6.34
C CYS A 79 0.99 21.49 -6.96
N GLY A 80 1.36 21.27 -8.22
CA GLY A 80 2.16 22.24 -8.99
C GLY A 80 1.45 23.58 -9.13
N ALA A 81 0.12 23.59 -9.28
CA ALA A 81 -0.67 24.81 -9.36
C ALA A 81 -0.88 25.52 -8.02
N VAL A 82 -1.15 24.78 -6.93
CA VAL A 82 -1.35 25.38 -5.59
C VAL A 82 -0.04 25.68 -4.85
N GLY A 83 1.08 25.09 -5.29
CA GLY A 83 2.41 25.26 -4.73
C GLY A 83 2.63 24.65 -3.35
N ASN A 84 1.58 24.24 -2.62
CA ASN A 84 1.69 23.59 -1.32
C ASN A 84 0.67 22.45 -1.16
N CYS A 85 1.15 21.26 -0.86
CA CYS A 85 0.34 20.04 -0.71
C CYS A 85 0.76 19.18 0.48
N PRO A 86 -0.11 18.28 0.98
CA PRO A 86 0.27 17.27 1.96
C PRO A 86 1.46 16.41 1.47
N VAL A 87 2.28 15.88 2.39
CA VAL A 87 3.47 15.06 2.05
C VAL A 87 3.10 13.88 1.15
N ILE A 88 2.03 13.16 1.48
CA ILE A 88 1.55 12.01 0.72
C ILE A 88 1.27 12.35 -0.74
N ALA A 89 0.75 13.57 -1.01
CA ALA A 89 0.48 14.02 -2.36
C ALA A 89 1.78 14.13 -3.17
N TRP A 90 2.84 14.72 -2.59
CA TRP A 90 4.16 14.79 -3.22
C TRP A 90 4.79 13.40 -3.41
N GLN A 91 4.67 12.53 -2.41
CA GLN A 91 5.20 11.16 -2.47
C GLN A 91 4.46 10.31 -3.51
N MET A 92 3.18 10.57 -3.77
CA MET A 92 2.38 9.84 -4.76
C MET A 92 2.55 10.33 -6.20
N TYR A 93 3.54 11.18 -6.50
CA TYR A 93 3.88 11.44 -7.91
C TYR A 93 4.66 10.27 -8.48
N PRO A 94 4.36 9.83 -9.72
CA PRO A 94 5.10 8.75 -10.35
C PRO A 94 6.62 8.96 -10.40
N ASN A 95 7.08 10.22 -10.46
CA ASN A 95 8.50 10.57 -10.50
C ASN A 95 9.04 11.11 -9.15
N SER A 96 8.30 10.98 -8.06
CA SER A 96 8.82 11.39 -6.74
C SER A 96 10.01 10.51 -6.35
N ASP A 97 10.97 11.08 -5.62
CA ASP A 97 12.02 10.31 -4.93
C ASP A 97 11.44 9.10 -4.18
N PHE A 98 10.28 9.24 -3.53
CA PHE A 98 9.61 8.12 -2.86
C PHE A 98 9.28 6.96 -3.83
N VAL A 99 8.58 7.23 -4.93
CA VAL A 99 8.22 6.19 -5.91
C VAL A 99 9.47 5.62 -6.60
N GLN A 100 10.45 6.47 -6.92
CA GLN A 100 11.72 6.02 -7.49
C GLN A 100 12.44 5.05 -6.55
N ALA A 101 12.58 5.40 -5.27
CA ALA A 101 13.19 4.54 -4.26
C ALA A 101 12.39 3.24 -4.05
N LEU A 102 11.06 3.33 -4.09
CA LEU A 102 10.16 2.18 -3.92
C LEU A 102 10.35 1.12 -5.03
N HIS A 103 10.65 1.54 -6.26
CA HIS A 103 10.82 0.66 -7.43
C HIS A 103 12.28 0.42 -7.83
N ALA A 104 13.26 0.88 -7.04
CA ALA A 104 14.67 0.70 -7.34
C ALA A 104 15.14 -0.77 -7.26
N GLN A 105 14.36 -1.65 -6.61
CA GLN A 105 14.57 -3.10 -6.58
C GLN A 105 13.21 -3.82 -6.55
N PRO A 106 13.10 -5.07 -7.03
CA PRO A 106 11.88 -5.86 -6.89
C PRO A 106 11.60 -6.19 -5.41
N LEU A 107 10.35 -6.55 -5.11
CA LEU A 107 10.01 -7.15 -3.84
C LEU A 107 10.65 -8.54 -3.72
N PRO A 108 10.88 -9.07 -2.50
CA PRO A 108 11.44 -10.41 -2.32
C PRO A 108 10.62 -11.48 -3.04
N ASP A 109 11.30 -12.39 -3.74
CA ASP A 109 10.66 -13.50 -4.48
C ASP A 109 9.90 -14.48 -3.56
N SER A 110 10.10 -14.40 -2.25
CA SER A 110 9.43 -15.22 -1.24
C SER A 110 8.03 -14.70 -0.86
N VAL A 111 7.59 -13.58 -1.44
CA VAL A 111 6.27 -12.98 -1.20
C VAL A 111 5.44 -13.10 -2.47
N ASP A 112 4.27 -13.70 -2.35
CA ASP A 112 3.31 -13.79 -3.44
C ASP A 112 2.56 -12.47 -3.58
N VAL A 113 2.69 -11.83 -4.76
CA VAL A 113 2.18 -10.46 -4.95
C VAL A 113 1.01 -10.43 -5.92
N THR A 114 -0.12 -9.92 -5.45
CA THR A 114 -1.32 -9.68 -6.25
C THR A 114 -1.66 -8.19 -6.26
N SER A 115 -1.92 -7.63 -7.43
CA SER A 115 -2.45 -6.27 -7.59
C SER A 115 -3.80 -6.31 -8.26
N VAL A 116 -4.84 -5.96 -7.50
CA VAL A 116 -6.23 -5.87 -7.95
C VAL A 116 -6.60 -4.40 -8.14
N TYR A 117 -6.97 -4.02 -9.36
CA TYR A 117 -7.28 -2.62 -9.67
C TYR A 117 -8.49 -2.50 -10.61
N SER A 118 -9.07 -1.31 -10.71
CA SER A 118 -10.18 -1.06 -11.63
C SER A 118 -9.76 -0.13 -12.77
N LEU A 119 -10.14 -0.48 -14.00
CA LEU A 119 -9.95 0.40 -15.16
C LEU A 119 -10.77 1.69 -15.07
N THR A 120 -11.84 1.68 -14.28
CA THR A 120 -12.74 2.82 -14.05
C THR A 120 -12.46 3.56 -12.75
N ASP A 121 -11.33 3.30 -12.10
CA ASP A 121 -10.90 4.03 -10.90
C ASP A 121 -10.69 5.52 -11.24
N GLU A 122 -11.36 6.42 -10.54
CA GLU A 122 -11.30 7.86 -10.78
C GLU A 122 -10.09 8.57 -10.16
N GLY A 123 -9.39 7.92 -9.21
CA GLY A 123 -8.27 8.50 -8.45
C GLY A 123 -6.90 7.94 -8.84
N ILE A 124 -6.86 6.70 -9.33
CA ILE A 124 -5.64 5.95 -9.63
C ILE A 124 -5.54 5.76 -11.14
N GLN A 125 -4.97 6.75 -11.81
CA GLN A 125 -4.86 6.78 -13.28
C GLN A 125 -3.46 7.18 -13.75
N PRO A 126 -2.99 6.66 -14.90
CA PRO A 126 -3.59 5.60 -15.73
C PRO A 126 -3.57 4.21 -15.05
N ALA A 127 -4.75 3.61 -14.84
CA ALA A 127 -4.94 2.54 -13.85
C ALA A 127 -3.99 1.34 -14.03
N THR A 128 -3.87 0.81 -15.26
CA THR A 128 -2.99 -0.34 -15.56
C THR A 128 -1.53 -0.05 -15.24
N GLN A 129 -1.05 1.14 -15.61
CA GLN A 129 0.36 1.50 -15.44
C GLN A 129 0.67 1.75 -13.97
N VAL A 130 -0.18 2.52 -13.28
CA VAL A 130 0.14 2.97 -11.93
C VAL A 130 -0.17 1.95 -10.84
N SER A 131 -1.08 1.01 -11.13
CA SER A 131 -1.39 -0.12 -10.24
C SER A 131 -0.45 -1.30 -10.44
N SER A 132 0.39 -1.29 -11.47
CA SER A 132 1.30 -2.42 -11.72
C SER A 132 2.42 -2.52 -10.68
N ILE A 133 2.69 -3.74 -10.23
CA ILE A 133 3.85 -4.12 -9.43
C ILE A 133 4.68 -5.13 -10.25
N SER A 134 6.00 -4.97 -10.27
CA SER A 134 6.89 -5.95 -10.91
C SER A 134 6.72 -7.32 -10.26
N SER A 135 6.86 -8.41 -11.04
CA SER A 135 6.65 -9.81 -10.61
C SER A 135 5.28 -10.19 -10.03
N ALA A 136 4.32 -9.25 -9.95
CA ALA A 136 2.98 -9.52 -9.42
C ALA A 136 1.98 -10.06 -10.46
N ALA A 137 0.95 -10.75 -9.98
CA ALA A 137 -0.30 -10.93 -10.72
C ALA A 137 -1.08 -9.60 -10.71
N ASN A 138 -0.94 -8.82 -11.79
CA ASN A 138 -1.63 -7.55 -11.97
C ASN A 138 -2.93 -7.78 -12.73
N ILE A 139 -4.07 -7.71 -12.04
CA ILE A 139 -5.37 -8.13 -12.56
C ILE A 139 -6.39 -6.99 -12.40
N ALA A 140 -6.97 -6.56 -13.51
CA ALA A 140 -8.08 -5.63 -13.46
C ALA A 140 -9.36 -6.36 -13.03
N VAL A 141 -10.25 -5.70 -12.29
CA VAL A 141 -11.58 -6.24 -11.97
C VAL A 141 -12.33 -6.63 -13.25
N GLN A 142 -12.09 -5.90 -14.34
CA GLN A 142 -12.68 -6.14 -15.66
C GLN A 142 -12.08 -7.34 -16.40
N ASP A 143 -10.90 -7.85 -16.01
CA ASP A 143 -10.37 -9.11 -16.54
C ASP A 143 -11.15 -10.32 -16.00
N VAL A 144 -11.77 -10.15 -14.82
CA VAL A 144 -12.62 -11.16 -14.16
C VAL A 144 -14.08 -10.96 -14.56
N CYS A 145 -14.61 -9.74 -14.50
CA CYS A 145 -15.99 -9.42 -14.87
C CYS A 145 -16.03 -8.18 -15.79
N PRO A 146 -16.03 -8.36 -17.13
CA PRO A 146 -15.85 -7.25 -18.09
C PRO A 146 -16.83 -6.08 -17.98
N THR A 147 -18.04 -6.33 -17.49
CA THR A 147 -19.09 -5.32 -17.31
C THR A 147 -19.08 -4.68 -15.92
N HIS A 148 -18.16 -5.07 -15.03
CA HIS A 148 -18.10 -4.57 -13.66
C HIS A 148 -17.46 -3.19 -13.64
N LEU A 149 -18.28 -2.15 -13.54
CA LEU A 149 -17.83 -0.76 -13.44
C LEU A 149 -17.74 -0.38 -11.98
N VAL A 150 -16.53 -0.20 -11.45
CA VAL A 150 -16.32 0.11 -10.03
C VAL A 150 -15.23 1.18 -9.86
N GLY A 151 -15.51 2.17 -9.01
CA GLY A 151 -14.58 3.28 -8.71
C GLY A 151 -13.60 2.96 -7.57
N HIS A 152 -12.83 3.96 -7.17
CA HIS A 152 -11.71 3.82 -6.24
C HIS A 152 -12.10 3.26 -4.87
N ILE A 153 -13.17 3.80 -4.28
CA ILE A 153 -13.70 3.30 -2.99
C ILE A 153 -14.60 2.10 -3.20
N GLY A 154 -15.37 2.10 -4.30
CA GLY A 154 -16.32 1.04 -4.61
C GLY A 154 -15.68 -0.34 -4.72
N ILE A 155 -14.39 -0.41 -5.10
CA ILE A 155 -13.66 -1.66 -5.26
C ILE A 155 -13.64 -2.50 -3.98
N LEU A 156 -13.67 -1.86 -2.80
CA LEU A 156 -13.71 -2.51 -1.49
C LEU A 156 -15.02 -3.30 -1.27
N SER A 157 -16.06 -2.97 -2.03
CA SER A 157 -17.34 -3.66 -2.01
C SER A 157 -17.54 -4.61 -3.19
N SER A 158 -16.60 -4.65 -4.15
CA SER A 158 -16.74 -5.38 -5.40
C SER A 158 -16.63 -6.89 -5.19
N ASN A 159 -17.59 -7.65 -5.71
CA ASN A 159 -17.54 -9.12 -5.70
C ASN A 159 -16.35 -9.65 -6.50
N ALA A 160 -16.04 -9.08 -7.66
CA ALA A 160 -14.93 -9.54 -8.49
C ALA A 160 -13.57 -9.26 -7.82
N ALA A 161 -13.41 -8.12 -7.15
CA ALA A 161 -12.21 -7.85 -6.34
C ALA A 161 -12.11 -8.81 -5.15
N TYR A 162 -13.23 -9.08 -4.47
CA TYR A 162 -13.30 -10.06 -3.38
C TYR A 162 -12.86 -11.46 -3.80
N GLN A 163 -13.32 -11.96 -4.96
CA GLN A 163 -12.92 -13.28 -5.45
C GLN A 163 -11.43 -13.33 -5.80
N LEU A 164 -10.84 -12.25 -6.32
CA LEU A 164 -9.39 -12.18 -6.53
C LEU A 164 -8.60 -12.18 -5.22
N ILE A 165 -9.08 -11.45 -4.21
CA ILE A 165 -8.44 -11.40 -2.89
C ILE A 165 -8.52 -12.79 -2.22
N LEU A 166 -9.69 -13.44 -2.26
CA LEU A 166 -9.84 -14.79 -1.73
C LEU A 166 -8.97 -15.79 -2.49
N ASP A 167 -8.90 -15.70 -3.82
CA ASP A 167 -8.09 -16.63 -4.60
C ASP A 167 -6.61 -16.57 -4.22
N ALA A 168 -6.06 -15.35 -3.99
CA ALA A 168 -4.72 -15.20 -3.46
C ALA A 168 -4.56 -15.82 -2.05
N LEU A 169 -5.52 -15.57 -1.14
CA LEU A 169 -5.42 -16.04 0.24
C LEU A 169 -5.59 -17.56 0.41
N GLU A 170 -6.27 -18.23 -0.52
CA GLU A 170 -6.66 -19.63 -0.41
C GLU A 170 -5.79 -20.59 -1.24
N HIS A 171 -4.81 -20.08 -2.01
CA HIS A 171 -3.96 -20.88 -2.89
C HIS A 171 -2.48 -20.49 -2.76
N GLU A 172 -1.59 -21.44 -3.07
CA GLU A 172 -0.17 -21.12 -3.25
C GLU A 172 0.02 -20.22 -4.48
N GLY A 173 0.87 -19.20 -4.35
CA GLY A 173 1.10 -18.23 -5.41
C GLY A 173 0.10 -17.08 -5.38
N PRO A 174 0.34 -16.04 -6.20
CA PRO A 174 -0.58 -14.92 -6.32
C PRO A 174 -1.89 -15.34 -6.99
N ALA A 175 -2.90 -14.46 -6.95
CA ALA A 175 -4.22 -14.73 -7.52
C ALA A 175 -4.13 -15.14 -9.00
N ASP A 176 -4.91 -16.16 -9.35
CA ASP A 176 -5.17 -16.58 -10.71
C ASP A 176 -6.50 -16.01 -11.19
N ARG A 177 -6.43 -15.15 -12.22
CA ARG A 177 -7.63 -14.52 -12.80
C ARG A 177 -8.68 -15.51 -13.31
N THR A 178 -8.26 -16.71 -13.72
CA THR A 178 -9.15 -17.73 -14.32
C THR A 178 -9.93 -18.44 -13.23
N ARG A 179 -9.28 -18.82 -12.12
CA ARG A 179 -9.94 -19.35 -10.93
C ARG A 179 -10.91 -18.33 -10.34
N ALA A 180 -10.46 -17.08 -10.17
CA ALA A 180 -11.31 -16.00 -9.68
C ALA A 180 -12.53 -15.75 -10.59
N ALA A 181 -12.36 -15.77 -11.91
CA ALA A 181 -13.47 -15.62 -12.86
C ALA A 181 -14.48 -16.76 -12.77
N GLN A 182 -14.05 -18.00 -12.54
CA GLN A 182 -14.94 -19.14 -12.34
C GLN A 182 -15.74 -19.04 -11.04
N ALA A 183 -15.18 -18.42 -10.00
CA ALA A 183 -15.84 -18.19 -8.72
C ALA A 183 -16.74 -16.93 -8.70
N THR A 184 -16.62 -16.06 -9.71
CA THR A 184 -17.34 -14.77 -9.73
C THR A 184 -18.69 -14.89 -10.43
N GLU A 185 -19.78 -14.72 -9.67
CA GLU A 185 -21.11 -14.51 -10.24
C GLU A 185 -21.24 -13.07 -10.76
N TYR A 186 -21.27 -12.88 -12.08
CA TYR A 186 -21.26 -11.54 -12.70
C TYR A 186 -22.52 -10.72 -12.39
N SER A 187 -23.65 -11.37 -12.10
CA SER A 187 -24.88 -10.68 -11.68
C SER A 187 -24.79 -10.12 -10.27
N GLN A 188 -23.86 -10.62 -9.46
CA GLN A 188 -23.61 -10.17 -8.10
C GLN A 188 -22.52 -9.09 -8.10
N TYR A 189 -22.95 -7.83 -7.97
CA TYR A 189 -22.04 -6.69 -7.93
C TYR A 189 -21.27 -6.61 -6.59
N PHE A 190 -21.96 -6.84 -5.47
CA PHE A 190 -21.38 -6.69 -4.14
C PHE A 190 -20.84 -8.01 -3.59
N ALA A 191 -19.68 -7.95 -2.94
CA ALA A 191 -19.09 -9.10 -2.26
C ALA A 191 -20.06 -9.69 -1.20
N PRO A 192 -20.00 -11.00 -0.93
CA PRO A 192 -20.81 -11.63 0.11
C PRO A 192 -20.70 -10.87 1.45
N GLY A 193 -21.84 -10.64 2.11
CA GLY A 193 -21.91 -9.92 3.38
C GLY A 193 -21.93 -8.39 3.27
N ILE A 194 -21.78 -7.82 2.07
CA ILE A 194 -21.97 -6.38 1.84
C ILE A 194 -23.44 -6.11 1.50
N GLU A 195 -24.13 -5.44 2.43
CA GLU A 195 -25.50 -4.97 2.24
C GLU A 195 -25.49 -3.61 1.51
N PRO A 196 -26.10 -3.47 0.31
CA PRO A 196 -26.06 -2.22 -0.45
C PRO A 196 -26.66 -1.03 0.30
N SER A 197 -27.66 -1.30 1.14
CA SER A 197 -28.31 -0.29 1.99
C SER A 197 -27.38 0.28 3.06
N LYS A 198 -26.34 -0.46 3.44
CA LYS A 198 -25.31 -0.07 4.41
C LYS A 198 -24.08 0.56 3.78
N LEU A 199 -24.04 0.75 2.46
CA LEU A 199 -22.93 1.49 1.82
C LEU A 199 -22.83 2.94 2.33
N THR A 200 -23.92 3.48 2.87
CA THR A 200 -23.90 4.77 3.58
C THR A 200 -23.02 4.75 4.83
N GLU A 201 -22.76 3.59 5.44
CA GLU A 201 -21.81 3.41 6.54
C GLU A 201 -20.35 3.56 6.09
N LEU A 202 -20.07 3.54 4.77
CA LEU A 202 -18.75 3.86 4.20
C LEU A 202 -18.57 5.39 3.98
N LEU A 203 -19.61 6.21 4.15
CA LEU A 203 -19.51 7.67 4.04
C LEU A 203 -18.46 8.30 4.99
N PRO A 204 -18.20 7.79 6.21
CA PRO A 204 -17.08 8.27 7.04
C PRO A 204 -15.71 8.11 6.39
N ALA A 205 -15.50 7.12 5.49
CA ALA A 205 -14.26 6.99 4.72
C ALA A 205 -14.08 8.16 3.72
N ILE A 206 -15.18 8.75 3.23
CA ILE A 206 -15.15 10.03 2.51
C ILE A 206 -14.72 11.16 3.45
N GLY A 207 -15.13 11.10 4.72
CA GLY A 207 -14.65 11.98 5.79
C GLY A 207 -13.13 11.91 6.01
N GLU A 208 -12.50 10.74 5.85
CA GLU A 208 -11.05 10.60 5.90
C GLU A 208 -10.36 11.22 4.67
N TYR A 209 -10.94 11.07 3.48
CA TYR A 209 -10.52 11.80 2.28
C TYR A 209 -10.61 13.32 2.47
N LEU A 210 -11.68 13.79 3.12
CA LEU A 210 -11.84 15.22 3.47
C LEU A 210 -10.88 15.65 4.59
N ALA A 211 -10.53 14.75 5.52
CA ALA A 211 -9.53 15.01 6.55
C ALA A 211 -8.13 15.22 5.95
N ALA A 212 -7.84 14.63 4.79
CA ALA A 212 -6.63 14.90 4.03
C ALA A 212 -6.48 16.41 3.67
N LEU A 213 -7.59 17.16 3.56
CA LEU A 213 -7.55 18.61 3.32
C LEU A 213 -6.95 19.40 4.50
N GLY A 214 -7.03 18.84 5.70
CA GLY A 214 -6.51 19.41 6.94
C GLY A 214 -5.06 19.04 7.25
N GLU A 215 -4.41 18.21 6.43
CA GLU A 215 -3.02 17.81 6.66
C GLU A 215 -2.05 18.98 6.44
N PRO A 216 -0.91 19.02 7.17
CA PRO A 216 0.12 20.02 6.96
C PRO A 216 0.57 20.06 5.49
N ARG A 217 0.71 21.26 4.94
CA ARG A 217 1.08 21.46 3.54
C ARG A 217 2.53 21.90 3.41
N TYR A 218 3.20 21.35 2.40
CA TYR A 218 4.61 21.54 2.10
C TYR A 218 4.78 21.94 0.64
N ALA A 219 5.85 22.67 0.33
CA ALA A 219 6.19 23.06 -1.03
C ALA A 219 6.78 21.92 -1.87
N SER A 220 7.25 20.86 -1.22
CA SER A 220 7.81 19.66 -1.84
C SER A 220 7.72 18.48 -0.87
N GLN A 221 8.00 17.26 -1.34
CA GLN A 221 8.25 16.14 -0.43
C GLN A 221 9.46 16.43 0.48
N PRO A 222 9.45 15.93 1.73
CA PRO A 222 10.64 15.94 2.57
C PRO A 222 11.72 15.01 1.99
N PRO A 223 13.00 15.20 2.36
CA PRO A 223 14.05 14.27 2.01
C PRO A 223 13.72 12.85 2.51
N LEU A 224 14.04 11.85 1.70
CA LEU A 224 13.89 10.46 2.12
C LEU A 224 14.77 10.15 3.35
N PRO A 225 14.37 9.17 4.18
CA PRO A 225 15.24 8.62 5.20
C PRO A 225 16.61 8.20 4.63
N SER A 226 17.68 8.35 5.40
CA SER A 226 19.04 8.14 4.94
C SER A 226 19.30 6.75 4.34
N TYR A 227 18.58 5.72 4.81
CA TYR A 227 18.67 4.36 4.28
C TYR A 227 18.11 4.21 2.86
N ALA A 228 17.25 5.14 2.41
CA ALA A 228 16.56 5.12 1.12
C ALA A 228 17.16 6.10 0.09
N GLN A 229 17.97 7.06 0.54
CA GLN A 229 18.61 8.04 -0.36
C GLN A 229 19.50 7.43 -1.44
N PRO A 230 20.29 6.36 -1.19
CA PRO A 230 21.11 5.75 -2.23
C PRO A 230 20.31 5.25 -3.43
N ASP A 231 19.09 4.76 -3.19
CA ASP A 231 18.22 4.19 -4.24
C ASP A 231 17.72 5.23 -5.26
N VAL A 232 17.77 6.52 -4.89
CA VAL A 232 17.42 7.64 -5.79
C VAL A 232 18.66 8.28 -6.39
N ALA A 233 19.76 8.36 -5.64
CA ALA A 233 20.99 9.00 -6.07
C ALA A 233 21.86 8.12 -7.00
N ASN A 234 21.78 6.78 -6.85
CA ASN A 234 22.52 5.80 -7.63
C ASN A 234 21.68 4.50 -7.75
N PRO A 235 20.88 4.31 -8.81
CA PRO A 235 20.11 3.08 -8.97
C PRO A 235 21.06 1.88 -9.01
N LEU A 236 20.85 0.90 -8.13
CA LEU A 236 21.64 -0.33 -8.06
C LEU A 236 21.55 -1.08 -9.38
N ARG A 237 22.67 -1.67 -9.84
CA ARG A 237 22.64 -2.54 -11.02
C ARG A 237 21.95 -3.87 -10.67
N PRO A 238 21.26 -4.53 -11.62
CA PRO A 238 20.51 -5.77 -11.36
C PRO A 238 21.35 -6.92 -10.76
N ASP A 239 22.68 -6.86 -10.88
CA ASP A 239 23.66 -7.84 -10.38
C ASP A 239 24.27 -7.47 -9.02
N GLU A 240 23.99 -6.28 -8.49
CA GLU A 240 24.44 -5.80 -7.17
C GLU A 240 23.35 -6.02 -6.10
N LEU A 241 22.72 -7.20 -6.11
CA LEU A 241 21.80 -7.66 -5.07
C LEU A 241 22.59 -7.86 -3.76
N ALA A 242 22.62 -6.83 -2.92
CA ALA A 242 23.00 -6.98 -1.53
C ALA A 242 21.75 -7.36 -0.71
N ASP A 243 21.89 -8.32 0.21
CA ASP A 243 20.91 -8.53 1.27
C ASP A 243 20.54 -7.16 1.88
N GLY A 244 19.22 -6.91 1.92
CA GLY A 244 18.66 -5.56 1.99
C GLY A 244 19.24 -4.67 3.09
N SER A 245 19.00 -3.36 2.95
CA SER A 245 19.34 -2.26 3.88
C SER A 245 18.78 -2.40 5.31
N SER A 246 18.22 -3.57 5.65
CA SER A 246 17.65 -4.05 6.90
C SER A 246 18.42 -3.72 8.18
N GLU A 247 19.76 -3.81 8.19
CA GLU A 247 20.56 -3.43 9.38
C GLU A 247 20.33 -1.97 9.78
N ARG A 248 20.03 -1.08 8.81
CA ARG A 248 19.83 0.36 9.04
C ARG A 248 18.40 0.72 9.45
N PHE A 249 17.40 -0.07 9.08
CA PHE A 249 16.00 0.11 9.50
C PHE A 249 15.79 -0.23 10.99
N SER A 250 16.51 -1.25 11.49
CA SER A 250 16.46 -1.67 12.90
C SER A 250 16.76 -0.52 13.89
N SER A 251 17.63 0.42 13.49
CA SER A 251 18.00 1.59 14.28
C SER A 251 16.87 2.63 14.43
N ALA A 252 15.96 2.71 13.45
CA ALA A 252 14.81 3.62 13.50
C ALA A 252 13.67 3.07 14.36
N GLY A 253 13.47 1.74 14.35
CA GLY A 253 12.47 1.06 15.18
C GLY A 253 12.76 1.17 16.69
N GLN A 254 14.04 1.17 17.08
CA GLN A 254 14.46 1.39 18.47
C GLN A 254 14.13 2.80 18.98
N GLY A 255 14.15 3.82 18.11
CA GLY A 255 13.78 5.19 18.47
C GLY A 255 12.30 5.35 18.81
N ILE A 256 11.42 4.62 18.12
CA ILE A 256 9.98 4.62 18.38
C ILE A 256 9.66 3.84 19.67
N ALA A 257 10.28 2.68 19.88
CA ALA A 257 10.13 1.92 21.13
C ALA A 257 10.62 2.72 22.36
N ALA A 258 11.73 3.45 22.24
CA ALA A 258 12.23 4.33 23.29
C ALA A 258 11.32 5.54 23.56
N ALA A 259 10.66 6.10 22.54
CA ALA A 259 9.70 7.20 22.71
C ALA A 259 8.42 6.75 23.44
N VAL A 260 7.98 5.51 23.22
CA VAL A 260 6.83 4.90 23.93
C VAL A 260 7.20 4.53 25.37
N ALA A 261 8.42 4.04 25.62
CA ALA A 261 8.89 3.76 26.99
C ALA A 261 9.14 5.04 27.80
N GLY A 262 9.69 6.09 27.19
CA GLY A 262 9.97 7.36 27.86
C GLY A 262 8.73 8.14 28.29
N SER A 263 7.61 8.01 27.56
CA SER A 263 6.33 8.65 27.88
C SER A 263 5.56 7.95 29.01
N ALA A 264 5.84 6.67 29.27
CA ALA A 264 5.30 5.94 30.43
C ALA A 264 6.03 6.27 31.73
N GLN A 265 7.33 6.60 31.66
CA GLN A 265 8.15 6.93 32.85
C GLN A 265 7.83 8.34 33.40
N SER A 266 7.41 9.29 32.54
CA SER A 266 7.05 10.66 32.91
C SER A 266 5.62 10.81 33.46
N ALA A 267 4.88 9.73 33.65
CA ALA A 267 3.52 9.73 34.18
C ALA A 267 3.41 9.21 35.63
N ILE A 268 4.56 8.95 36.30
CA ILE A 268 4.62 8.45 37.69
C ILE A 268 5.58 9.31 38.56
N ASP A 269 5.77 10.59 38.24
CA ASP A 269 6.35 11.58 39.16
C ASP A 269 5.51 12.88 39.16
#